data_AF-A0A842N6T7-F1
#
_entry.id   AF-A0A842N6T7-F1
#
_cell.length_a   1.000
_cell.length_b   1.000
_cell.length_c   1.000
_cell.angle_alpha   90.00
_cell.angle_beta   90.00
_cell.angle_gamma   90.00
#
_symmetry.space_group_name_H-M   'P 1'
#
loop_
_entity.id
_entity.type
_entity.pdbx_description
1 polymer ?
#
loop_
_entity_poly.entity_id
_entity_poly.type
_entity_poly.pdbx_seq_one_letter_code
_entity_poly.pdbx_strand_id
1 'polypeptide(L)'
;MKSIKGLTVIFVISVLLIPNAHAAHENAVDSAWLVTPVEVDGDITYSNEWSDANSIDFVLGTNYGRSPPFLETKFWVKNDQTHIFFLVCIKYEYINYDLRDKAYLYYVIPDDSRNIIFSDKTVTGQLGDTYDLFNYDGTTWQHDLDGGGENDVQGMGHFDGIFYWFEIKKTLNSQDGLDWDLSFGDTYGYADSPIDTEEHLCLGLHDQSEDYDMQAFIQITISSPEARNIIPVGGTVEDIPEMEIIKPILLRVLVCSTIIVLATMLARYIK
;
A
#
# COMPACT_ATOMS: atom_id res chain seq x y z
N MET A 1 2.96 -27.23 -63.69
CA MET A 1 2.01 -27.92 -62.79
C MET A 1 2.44 -27.64 -61.36
N LYS A 2 1.52 -27.08 -60.55
CA LYS A 2 1.42 -26.97 -59.07
C LYS A 2 2.65 -26.52 -58.27
N SER A 3 2.61 -25.30 -57.71
CA SER A 3 2.13 -24.98 -56.33
C SER A 3 3.17 -25.43 -55.29
N ILE A 4 3.65 -24.63 -54.34
CA ILE A 4 2.87 -23.93 -53.29
C ILE A 4 3.64 -22.69 -52.82
N LYS A 5 2.96 -21.54 -52.81
CA LYS A 5 3.37 -20.33 -52.08
C LYS A 5 3.23 -20.63 -50.59
N GLY A 6 4.35 -20.84 -49.90
CA GLY A 6 4.39 -20.98 -48.44
C GLY A 6 4.37 -19.60 -47.78
N LEU A 7 3.19 -19.02 -47.62
CA LEU A 7 2.99 -17.85 -46.77
C LEU A 7 3.06 -18.32 -45.31
N THR A 8 4.23 -18.26 -44.69
CA THR A 8 4.39 -18.51 -43.26
C THR A 8 3.78 -17.33 -42.51
N VAL A 9 2.52 -17.49 -42.07
CA VAL A 9 1.86 -16.57 -41.15
C VAL A 9 2.56 -16.69 -39.80
N ILE A 10 3.33 -15.66 -39.43
CA ILE A 10 3.86 -15.51 -38.07
C ILE A 10 2.67 -15.06 -37.21
N PHE A 11 2.06 -15.98 -36.48
CA PHE A 11 1.19 -15.65 -35.37
C PHE A 11 2.08 -15.06 -34.27
N VAL A 12 2.12 -13.73 -34.16
CA VAL A 12 2.57 -13.08 -32.92
C VAL A 12 1.48 -13.38 -31.91
N ILE A 13 1.69 -14.43 -31.10
CA ILE A 13 0.92 -14.61 -29.88
C ILE A 13 1.40 -13.50 -28.96
N SER A 14 0.76 -12.33 -29.07
CA SER A 14 0.71 -11.38 -27.98
C SER A 14 0.03 -12.13 -26.86
N VAL A 15 0.81 -12.75 -25.98
CA VAL A 15 0.35 -13.13 -24.65
C VAL A 15 0.00 -11.79 -24.01
N LEU A 16 -1.25 -11.37 -24.21
CA LEU A 16 -1.88 -10.41 -23.33
C LEU A 16 -1.76 -11.07 -21.97
N LEU A 17 -0.81 -10.60 -21.18
CA LEU A 17 -0.90 -10.67 -19.73
C LEU A 17 -2.23 -9.97 -19.44
N ILE A 18 -3.31 -10.73 -19.44
CA ILE A 18 -4.55 -10.30 -18.85
C ILE A 18 -4.15 -10.27 -17.38
N PRO A 19 -3.95 -9.10 -16.76
CA PRO A 19 -3.73 -9.07 -15.32
C PRO A 19 -4.88 -9.88 -14.72
N ASN A 20 -4.55 -10.85 -13.85
CA ASN A 20 -5.58 -11.50 -13.06
C ASN A 20 -6.29 -10.36 -12.34
N ALA A 21 -7.47 -10.00 -12.82
CA ALA A 21 -8.28 -8.98 -12.20
C ALA A 21 -8.79 -9.63 -10.93
N HIS A 22 -8.04 -9.47 -9.84
CA HIS A 22 -8.55 -9.76 -8.51
C HIS A 22 -9.81 -8.91 -8.32
N ALA A 23 -10.84 -9.49 -7.73
CA ALA A 23 -12.02 -8.73 -7.37
C ALA A 23 -11.61 -7.62 -6.39
N ALA A 24 -12.21 -6.45 -6.51
CA ALA A 24 -11.99 -5.38 -5.55
C ALA A 24 -12.49 -5.84 -4.17
N HIS A 25 -11.65 -5.65 -3.15
CA HIS A 25 -11.99 -5.91 -1.75
C HIS A 25 -13.13 -4.97 -1.31
N GLU A 26 -13.98 -5.38 -0.35
CA GLU A 26 -15.09 -4.54 0.13
C GLU A 26 -14.60 -3.23 0.77
N ASN A 27 -13.44 -3.30 1.44
CA ASN A 27 -12.71 -2.19 2.05
C ASN A 27 -11.56 -1.68 1.14
N ALA A 28 -11.82 -1.46 -0.15
CA ALA A 28 -10.83 -0.96 -1.10
C ALA A 28 -10.82 0.58 -1.21
N VAL A 29 -9.65 1.19 -1.14
CA VAL A 29 -9.46 2.65 -1.25
C VAL A 29 -8.33 3.00 -2.23
N ASP A 30 -8.60 3.94 -3.12
CA ASP A 30 -7.56 4.56 -3.93
C ASP A 30 -6.91 5.70 -3.14
N SER A 31 -5.59 5.68 -3.01
CA SER A 31 -4.88 6.85 -2.47
C SER A 31 -5.06 8.05 -3.38
N ALA A 32 -5.15 9.25 -2.83
CA ALA A 32 -5.13 10.48 -3.61
C ALA A 32 -3.72 11.03 -3.77
N TRP A 33 -3.47 11.73 -4.86
CA TRP A 33 -2.27 12.55 -4.97
C TRP A 33 -2.35 13.74 -4.00
N LEU A 34 -1.29 14.00 -3.25
CA LEU A 34 -1.23 15.08 -2.26
C LEU A 34 -1.29 16.44 -2.97
N VAL A 35 -2.46 17.08 -2.96
CA VAL A 35 -2.65 18.46 -3.46
C VAL A 35 -2.58 19.46 -2.33
N THR A 36 -3.26 19.16 -1.22
CA THR A 36 -3.16 19.94 0.03
C THR A 36 -2.19 19.23 0.96
N PRO A 37 -1.12 19.89 1.47
CA PRO A 37 -0.21 19.30 2.44
C PRO A 37 -0.95 18.74 3.66
N VAL A 38 -0.43 17.62 4.20
CA VAL A 38 -0.89 17.02 5.45
C VAL A 38 0.10 17.39 6.56
N GLU A 39 -0.41 17.92 7.66
CA GLU A 39 0.30 18.07 8.92
C GLU A 39 0.04 16.81 9.76
N VAL A 40 1.07 16.03 10.10
CA VAL A 40 0.89 14.81 10.90
C VAL A 40 0.75 15.20 12.38
N ASP A 41 -0.43 15.67 12.76
CA ASP A 41 -0.76 16.19 14.10
C ASP A 41 -1.90 15.41 14.78
N GLY A 42 -2.44 14.41 14.10
CA GLY A 42 -3.44 13.49 14.64
C GLY A 42 -4.84 14.07 14.58
N ASP A 43 -5.08 15.15 13.86
CA ASP A 43 -6.39 15.76 13.63
C ASP A 43 -6.53 16.11 12.13
N ILE A 44 -7.70 16.60 11.73
CA ILE A 44 -7.85 17.34 10.48
C ILE A 44 -7.56 18.81 10.82
N THR A 45 -6.29 19.22 10.71
CA THR A 45 -5.82 20.58 11.02
C THR A 45 -6.61 21.64 10.24
N TYR A 46 -6.90 21.37 8.97
CA TYR A 46 -7.65 22.29 8.09
C TYR A 46 -8.83 21.60 7.42
N SER A 47 -9.95 22.32 7.28
CA SER A 47 -11.17 21.76 6.63
C SER A 47 -10.98 21.21 5.22
N ASN A 48 -9.91 21.59 4.51
CA ASN A 48 -9.59 21.14 3.17
C ASN A 48 -8.38 20.18 3.11
N GLU A 49 -7.75 19.88 4.24
CA GLU A 49 -6.53 19.09 4.31
C GLU A 49 -6.71 17.72 3.65
N TRP A 50 -7.78 16.99 3.97
CA TRP A 50 -8.07 15.67 3.41
C TRP A 50 -9.15 15.71 2.30
N SER A 51 -9.50 16.89 1.78
CA SER A 51 -10.64 17.08 0.87
C SER A 51 -10.45 16.52 -0.55
N ASP A 52 -9.21 16.26 -0.94
CA ASP A 52 -8.77 15.65 -2.19
C ASP A 52 -8.67 14.11 -2.10
N ALA A 53 -8.82 13.53 -0.91
CA ALA A 53 -8.83 12.08 -0.70
C ALA A 53 -10.25 11.53 -0.58
N ASN A 54 -10.52 10.43 -1.28
CA ASN A 54 -11.69 9.61 -0.98
C ASN A 54 -11.48 8.87 0.35
N SER A 55 -12.57 8.61 1.06
CA SER A 55 -12.57 7.75 2.24
C SER A 55 -13.39 6.50 2.01
N ILE A 56 -13.04 5.45 2.74
CA ILE A 56 -13.90 4.28 2.94
C ILE A 56 -14.41 4.22 4.37
N ASP A 57 -15.62 3.70 4.53
CA ASP A 57 -16.25 3.40 5.81
C ASP A 57 -16.32 1.88 5.99
N PHE A 58 -15.87 1.36 7.12
CA PHE A 58 -15.93 -0.07 7.46
C PHE A 58 -15.95 -0.27 8.97
N VAL A 59 -15.89 -1.53 9.42
CA VAL A 59 -15.84 -1.87 10.84
C VAL A 59 -14.56 -2.61 11.19
N LEU A 60 -13.88 -2.15 12.22
CA LEU A 60 -12.87 -2.95 12.91
C LEU A 60 -13.58 -3.90 13.86
N GLY A 61 -13.02 -5.09 14.06
CA GLY A 61 -13.48 -6.01 15.08
C GLY A 61 -12.47 -7.09 15.35
N THR A 62 -12.71 -7.90 16.38
CA THR A 62 -11.87 -9.07 16.64
C THR A 62 -12.01 -10.07 15.48
N ASN A 63 -11.00 -10.92 15.30
CA ASN A 63 -10.96 -11.87 14.18
C ASN A 63 -11.21 -11.19 12.82
N TYR A 64 -10.49 -10.08 12.56
CA TYR A 64 -10.50 -9.39 11.26
C TYR A 64 -11.89 -8.86 10.89
N GLY A 65 -12.55 -8.19 11.83
CA GLY A 65 -13.86 -7.57 11.60
C GLY A 65 -15.04 -8.56 11.63
N ARG A 66 -14.80 -9.81 12.03
CA ARG A 66 -15.84 -10.87 12.02
C ARG A 66 -16.49 -11.11 13.37
N SER A 67 -15.87 -10.63 14.43
CA SER A 67 -16.31 -10.86 15.80
C SER A 67 -16.32 -9.53 16.59
N PRO A 68 -17.23 -9.39 17.56
CA PRO A 68 -17.31 -8.18 18.39
C PRO A 68 -16.09 -8.04 19.33
N PRO A 69 -15.87 -6.85 19.93
CA PRO A 69 -16.59 -5.61 19.66
C PRO A 69 -16.35 -5.09 18.23
N PHE A 70 -17.28 -4.26 17.74
CA PHE A 70 -17.19 -3.64 16.42
C PHE A 70 -17.03 -2.13 16.57
N LEU A 71 -16.04 -1.55 15.90
CA LEU A 71 -15.79 -0.11 15.89
C LEU A 71 -16.05 0.44 14.50
N GLU A 72 -16.89 1.48 14.41
CA GLU A 72 -17.10 2.22 13.16
C GLU A 72 -15.80 2.96 12.81
N THR A 73 -15.28 2.73 11.61
CA THR A 73 -13.99 3.26 11.17
C THR A 73 -14.09 3.90 9.80
N LYS A 74 -13.45 5.05 9.66
CA LYS A 74 -13.25 5.74 8.38
C LYS A 74 -11.76 5.88 8.11
N PHE A 75 -11.37 5.68 6.85
CA PHE A 75 -9.98 5.63 6.44
C PHE A 75 -9.76 6.41 5.15
N TRP A 76 -8.70 7.22 5.11
CA TRP A 76 -8.25 7.96 3.93
C TRP A 76 -6.80 7.64 3.64
N VAL A 77 -6.43 7.74 2.37
CA VAL A 77 -5.05 7.52 1.93
C VAL A 77 -4.63 8.61 0.95
N LYS A 78 -3.42 9.12 1.11
CA LYS A 78 -2.76 10.04 0.16
C LYS A 78 -1.33 9.63 -0.11
N ASN A 79 -0.74 10.13 -1.19
CA ASN A 79 0.68 9.98 -1.46
C ASN A 79 1.28 11.21 -2.15
N ASP A 80 2.58 11.46 -1.94
CA ASP A 80 3.31 12.62 -2.49
C ASP A 80 4.50 12.24 -3.39
N GLN A 81 4.47 11.04 -3.96
CA GLN A 81 5.57 10.34 -4.64
C GLN A 81 6.58 9.64 -3.73
N THR A 82 6.85 10.18 -2.54
CA THR A 82 7.90 9.67 -1.66
C THR A 82 7.31 8.97 -0.44
N HIS A 83 6.21 9.53 0.07
CA HIS A 83 5.52 9.06 1.25
C HIS A 83 4.07 8.73 0.93
N ILE A 84 3.54 7.83 1.75
CA ILE A 84 2.13 7.56 1.90
C ILE A 84 1.66 8.16 3.22
N PHE A 85 0.46 8.73 3.20
CA PHE A 85 -0.19 9.32 4.35
C PHE A 85 -1.51 8.62 4.58
N PHE A 86 -1.79 8.31 5.83
CA PHE A 86 -3.01 7.67 6.27
C PHE A 86 -3.68 8.55 7.31
N LEU A 87 -5.00 8.71 7.19
CA LEU A 87 -5.85 9.21 8.27
C LEU A 87 -6.81 8.11 8.67
N VAL A 88 -6.90 7.85 9.96
CA VAL A 88 -7.80 6.87 10.54
C VAL A 88 -8.68 7.56 11.57
N CYS A 89 -9.98 7.44 11.41
CA CYS A 89 -10.98 7.90 12.37
C CYS A 89 -11.75 6.70 12.90
N ILE A 90 -11.67 6.43 14.20
CA ILE A 90 -12.29 5.25 14.84
C ILE A 90 -13.22 5.75 15.92
N LYS A 91 -14.51 5.43 15.79
CA LYS A 91 -15.49 5.75 16.83
C LYS A 91 -15.21 4.92 18.07
N TYR A 92 -15.04 5.59 19.21
CA TYR A 92 -14.65 4.94 20.44
C TYR A 92 -15.29 5.61 21.65
N GLU A 93 -15.84 4.82 22.56
CA GLU A 93 -16.52 5.36 23.72
C GLU A 93 -15.52 5.90 24.75
N TYR A 94 -15.71 7.14 25.20
CA TYR A 94 -14.83 7.81 26.18
C TYR A 94 -14.55 6.97 27.44
N ILE A 95 -15.50 6.14 27.88
CA ILE A 95 -15.33 5.32 29.08
C ILE A 95 -14.24 4.24 28.94
N ASN A 96 -13.92 3.85 27.70
CA ASN A 96 -12.92 2.83 27.40
C ASN A 96 -11.60 3.43 26.92
N TYR A 97 -11.49 4.77 26.83
CA TYR A 97 -10.30 5.45 26.34
C TYR A 97 -9.06 5.13 27.18
N ASP A 98 -7.97 4.72 26.53
CA ASP A 98 -6.63 4.64 27.12
C ASP A 98 -5.63 5.42 26.25
N LEU A 99 -4.81 6.25 26.90
CA LEU A 99 -3.76 7.03 26.24
C LEU A 99 -2.72 6.14 25.52
N ARG A 100 -2.69 4.86 25.83
CA ARG A 100 -1.75 3.90 25.24
C ARG A 100 -2.36 3.08 24.11
N ASP A 101 -3.61 3.34 23.73
CA ASP A 101 -4.22 2.72 22.55
C ASP A 101 -3.46 3.15 21.29
N LYS A 102 -3.33 2.22 20.33
CA LYS A 102 -2.50 2.41 19.14
C LYS A 102 -3.21 1.99 17.88
N ALA A 103 -3.22 2.84 16.87
CA ALA A 103 -3.51 2.39 15.52
C ALA A 103 -2.28 1.68 14.95
N TYR A 104 -2.52 0.69 14.11
CA TYR A 104 -1.47 0.05 13.34
C TYR A 104 -1.95 -0.32 11.95
N LEU A 105 -1.01 -0.34 11.02
CA LEU A 105 -1.16 -0.93 9.71
C LEU A 105 -0.10 -2.01 9.56
N TYR A 106 -0.46 -3.16 9.00
CA TYR A 106 0.56 -4.14 8.66
C TYR A 106 0.27 -4.81 7.33
N TYR A 107 1.34 -5.15 6.63
CA TYR A 107 1.35 -5.75 5.31
C TYR A 107 2.13 -7.05 5.37
N VAL A 108 1.55 -8.14 4.88
CA VAL A 108 2.14 -9.49 4.98
C VAL A 108 1.93 -10.24 3.68
N ILE A 109 3.00 -10.90 3.21
CA ILE A 109 2.99 -11.75 2.02
C ILE A 109 3.37 -13.17 2.45
N PRO A 110 2.44 -14.14 2.40
CA PRO A 110 2.75 -15.55 2.55
C PRO A 110 3.23 -16.17 1.22
N ASP A 111 4.00 -17.26 1.30
CA ASP A 111 4.24 -18.17 0.18
C ASP A 111 3.14 -19.24 0.03
N ASP A 112 3.22 -20.07 -1.01
CA ASP A 112 2.28 -21.19 -1.23
C ASP A 112 2.22 -22.21 -0.08
N SER A 113 3.26 -22.24 0.77
CA SER A 113 3.36 -23.09 1.96
C SER A 113 2.90 -22.37 3.23
N ARG A 114 2.34 -21.16 3.12
CA ARG A 114 1.85 -20.31 4.21
C ARG A 114 2.95 -19.78 5.12
N ASN A 115 4.21 -19.82 4.68
CA ASN A 115 5.29 -19.15 5.39
C ASN A 115 5.27 -17.67 5.03
N ILE A 116 5.46 -16.82 6.03
CA ILE A 116 5.61 -15.38 5.77
C ILE A 116 6.97 -15.14 5.11
N ILE A 117 6.94 -14.63 3.88
CA ILE A 117 8.16 -14.31 3.11
C ILE A 117 8.48 -12.82 3.12
N PHE A 118 7.49 -12.00 3.47
CA PHE A 118 7.64 -10.56 3.65
C PHE A 118 6.60 -10.06 4.66
N SER A 119 6.99 -9.11 5.50
CA SER A 119 6.07 -8.44 6.41
C SER A 119 6.62 -7.11 6.90
N ASP A 120 5.75 -6.13 7.00
CA ASP A 120 6.02 -4.79 7.52
C ASP A 120 4.81 -4.36 8.38
N LYS A 121 5.06 -3.66 9.49
CA LYS A 121 4.04 -3.14 10.40
C LYS A 121 4.44 -1.76 10.92
N THR A 122 3.57 -0.80 10.63
CA THR A 122 3.59 0.54 11.18
C THR A 122 2.66 0.65 12.38
N VAL A 123 3.10 1.31 13.44
CA VAL A 123 2.27 1.58 14.63
C VAL A 123 2.36 3.06 15.00
N THR A 124 1.24 3.64 15.43
CA THR A 124 1.17 4.99 15.98
C THR A 124 0.19 5.02 17.15
N GLY A 125 0.63 5.49 18.30
CA GLY A 125 -0.24 5.73 19.45
C GLY A 125 -0.56 7.20 19.66
N GLN A 126 -1.29 7.45 20.75
CA GLN A 126 -1.67 8.80 21.15
C GLN A 126 -0.42 9.60 21.53
N LEU A 127 -0.40 10.90 21.20
CA LEU A 127 0.76 11.79 21.43
C LEU A 127 2.02 11.45 20.62
N GLY A 128 1.92 10.55 19.64
CA GLY A 128 2.91 10.38 18.57
C GLY A 128 4.04 9.41 18.87
N ASP A 129 3.83 8.41 19.73
CA ASP A 129 4.72 7.26 19.77
C ASP A 129 4.58 6.43 18.50
N THR A 130 5.67 6.23 17.77
CA THR A 130 5.69 5.45 16.53
C THR A 130 6.60 4.23 16.64
N TYR A 131 6.22 3.16 15.96
CA TYR A 131 7.05 1.98 15.79
C TYR A 131 7.03 1.54 14.34
N ASP A 132 8.22 1.13 13.91
CA ASP A 132 8.46 0.48 12.65
C ASP A 132 8.95 -0.94 12.91
N LEU A 133 8.26 -1.89 12.28
CA LEU A 133 8.40 -3.29 12.61
C LEU A 133 8.40 -4.17 11.36
N PHE A 134 9.19 -5.23 11.38
CA PHE A 134 9.33 -6.17 10.28
C PHE A 134 9.43 -7.63 10.76
N ASN A 135 9.57 -8.55 9.80
CA ASN A 135 9.88 -9.98 10.02
C ASN A 135 8.93 -10.71 11.00
N TYR A 136 7.63 -10.65 10.73
CA TYR A 136 6.60 -11.37 11.44
C TYR A 136 6.73 -12.88 11.27
N ASP A 137 6.91 -13.59 12.39
CA ASP A 137 7.06 -15.06 12.41
C ASP A 137 5.75 -15.81 12.68
N GLY A 138 4.61 -15.12 12.65
CA GLY A 138 3.31 -15.65 13.07
C GLY A 138 2.97 -15.39 14.54
N THR A 139 3.92 -14.89 15.34
CA THR A 139 3.71 -14.57 16.77
C THR A 139 4.30 -13.22 17.16
N THR A 140 5.49 -12.89 16.66
CA THR A 140 6.28 -11.74 17.09
C THR A 140 6.71 -10.89 15.91
N TRP A 141 6.91 -9.61 16.18
CA TRP A 141 7.45 -8.61 15.27
C TRP A 141 8.82 -8.15 15.79
N GLN A 142 9.71 -7.75 14.89
CA GLN A 142 11.02 -7.20 15.21
C GLN A 142 11.04 -5.70 14.90
N HIS A 143 11.80 -4.90 15.64
CA HIS A 143 11.99 -3.49 15.31
C HIS A 143 12.99 -3.33 14.18
N ASP A 144 12.72 -2.47 13.21
CA ASP A 144 13.60 -2.22 12.06
C ASP A 144 15.02 -1.82 12.46
N LEU A 145 15.13 -1.05 13.54
CA LEU A 145 16.41 -0.69 14.17
C LEU A 145 17.26 -1.90 14.56
N ASP A 146 16.64 -3.01 14.97
CA ASP A 146 17.34 -4.27 15.30
C ASP A 146 17.78 -5.03 14.03
N GLY A 147 17.12 -4.80 12.90
CA GLY A 147 17.46 -5.31 11.56
C GLY A 147 18.53 -4.48 10.83
N GLY A 148 18.85 -3.29 11.35
CA GLY A 148 19.77 -2.35 10.71
C GLY A 148 19.10 -1.34 9.77
N GLY A 149 17.76 -1.29 9.77
CA GLY A 149 16.98 -0.25 9.11
C GLY A 149 16.79 0.99 10.00
N GLU A 150 15.78 1.78 9.68
CA GLU A 150 15.41 2.99 10.42
C GLU A 150 13.97 2.89 10.92
N ASN A 151 13.57 3.75 11.86
CA ASN A 151 12.14 3.96 12.13
C ASN A 151 11.74 5.19 11.31
N ASP A 152 11.19 4.94 10.12
CA ASP A 152 10.83 6.00 9.17
C ASP A 152 9.36 6.43 9.26
N VAL A 153 8.66 5.90 10.28
CA VAL A 153 7.28 6.24 10.62
C VAL A 153 7.21 7.54 11.39
N GLN A 154 6.43 8.48 10.85
CA GLN A 154 5.94 9.65 11.57
C GLN A 154 4.45 9.46 11.84
N GLY A 155 4.00 9.79 13.03
CA GLY A 155 2.61 9.59 13.38
C GLY A 155 2.19 10.38 14.60
N MET A 156 0.89 10.66 14.69
CA MET A 156 0.28 11.32 15.82
C MET A 156 -1.13 10.79 16.02
N GLY A 157 -1.49 10.53 17.27
CA GLY A 157 -2.83 10.13 17.67
C GLY A 157 -3.45 11.15 18.63
N HIS A 158 -4.75 11.41 18.46
CA HIS A 158 -5.56 12.27 19.30
C HIS A 158 -6.94 11.64 19.53
N PHE A 159 -7.56 11.96 20.67
CA PHE A 159 -8.92 11.56 20.99
C PHE A 159 -9.76 12.78 21.31
N ASP A 160 -10.81 13.02 20.52
CA ASP A 160 -11.67 14.22 20.63
C ASP A 160 -12.84 14.05 21.64
N GLY A 161 -12.92 12.88 22.28
CA GLY A 161 -14.01 12.49 23.17
C GLY A 161 -15.07 11.59 22.55
N ILE A 162 -15.05 11.40 21.23
CA ILE A 162 -15.95 10.52 20.46
C ILE A 162 -15.17 9.61 19.50
N PHE A 163 -14.11 10.13 18.91
CA PHE A 163 -13.30 9.44 17.92
C PHE A 163 -11.84 9.47 18.32
N TYR A 164 -11.18 8.33 18.13
CA TYR A 164 -9.75 8.33 17.91
C TYR A 164 -9.47 8.82 16.50
N TRP A 165 -8.47 9.69 16.41
CA TRP A 165 -7.88 10.18 15.19
C TRP A 165 -6.41 9.77 15.19
N PHE A 166 -5.96 9.17 14.10
CA PHE A 166 -4.56 8.84 13.90
C PHE A 166 -4.13 9.27 12.51
N GLU A 167 -3.04 10.01 12.45
CA GLU A 167 -2.34 10.31 11.21
C GLU A 167 -1.00 9.60 11.19
N ILE A 168 -0.69 8.98 10.06
CA ILE A 168 0.52 8.21 9.86
C ILE A 168 1.12 8.61 8.53
N LYS A 169 2.42 8.86 8.52
CA LYS A 169 3.25 9.07 7.33
C LYS A 169 4.37 8.05 7.35
N LYS A 170 4.53 7.33 6.24
CA LYS A 170 5.62 6.37 6.01
C LYS A 170 6.15 6.50 4.59
N THR A 171 7.40 6.14 4.35
CA THR A 171 7.95 6.12 2.99
C THR A 171 7.24 5.05 2.15
N LEU A 172 7.00 5.31 0.87
CA LEU A 172 6.48 4.29 -0.05
C LEU A 172 7.48 3.15 -0.29
N ASN A 173 8.78 3.48 -0.22
CA ASN A 173 9.91 2.58 -0.34
C ASN A 173 11.12 3.22 0.36
N SER A 174 11.52 2.69 1.51
CA SER A 174 12.67 3.17 2.29
C SER A 174 14.04 2.76 1.71
N GLN A 175 14.05 1.78 0.80
CA GLN A 175 15.22 1.19 0.16
C GLN A 175 16.15 0.37 1.08
N ASP A 176 15.76 0.10 2.32
CA ASP A 176 16.55 -0.73 3.23
C ASP A 176 16.25 -2.24 3.10
N GLY A 177 15.12 -2.59 2.49
CA GLY A 177 14.67 -3.95 2.26
C GLY A 177 13.97 -4.61 3.45
N LEU A 178 13.63 -3.82 4.47
CA LEU A 178 12.82 -4.24 5.62
C LEU A 178 11.36 -3.79 5.45
N ASP A 179 11.17 -2.60 4.88
CA ASP A 179 9.86 -2.00 4.64
C ASP A 179 9.19 -2.47 3.34
N TRP A 180 7.90 -2.16 3.22
CA TRP A 180 7.18 -2.34 1.97
C TRP A 180 7.82 -1.57 0.81
N ASP A 181 7.57 -2.05 -0.40
CA ASP A 181 7.93 -1.38 -1.66
C ASP A 181 6.66 -1.16 -2.49
N LEU A 182 5.99 -0.04 -2.21
CA LEU A 182 4.73 0.32 -2.82
C LEU A 182 4.96 1.15 -4.09
N SER A 183 4.43 0.66 -5.21
CA SER A 183 4.61 1.22 -6.55
C SER A 183 3.35 1.89 -7.08
N PHE A 184 3.51 2.98 -7.84
CA PHE A 184 2.38 3.68 -8.45
C PHE A 184 1.63 2.82 -9.47
N GLY A 185 0.31 2.86 -9.37
CA GLY A 185 -0.62 2.10 -10.21
C GLY A 185 -0.88 0.68 -9.71
N ASP A 186 -0.09 0.19 -8.75
CA ASP A 186 -0.27 -1.13 -8.18
C ASP A 186 -1.30 -1.08 -7.03
N THR A 187 -1.89 -2.25 -6.77
CA THR A 187 -2.89 -2.47 -5.72
C THR A 187 -2.35 -3.53 -4.76
N TYR A 188 -2.58 -3.32 -3.47
CA TYR A 188 -2.02 -4.13 -2.39
C TYR A 188 -3.11 -4.56 -1.41
N GLY A 189 -2.94 -5.75 -0.81
CA GLY A 189 -3.90 -6.33 0.14
C GLY A 189 -5.10 -6.98 -0.55
N TYR A 190 -4.88 -8.17 -1.12
CA TYR A 190 -5.91 -8.90 -1.88
C TYR A 190 -6.71 -9.91 -1.07
N ALA A 191 -6.22 -10.30 0.12
CA ALA A 191 -6.90 -11.34 0.89
C ALA A 191 -8.15 -10.82 1.59
N ASP A 192 -9.26 -11.53 1.42
CA ASP A 192 -10.46 -11.37 2.25
C ASP A 192 -10.47 -12.40 3.41
N SER A 193 -9.79 -13.54 3.22
CA SER A 193 -9.60 -14.66 4.17
C SER A 193 -8.95 -15.87 3.49
N PRO A 194 -8.24 -16.75 4.22
CA PRO A 194 -7.54 -16.54 5.50
C PRO A 194 -6.18 -15.82 5.33
N ILE A 195 -5.65 -15.32 6.45
CA ILE A 195 -4.44 -14.49 6.63
C ILE A 195 -3.18 -15.11 5.98
N ASP A 196 -3.18 -16.43 5.79
CA ASP A 196 -2.00 -17.19 5.41
C ASP A 196 -2.01 -17.68 3.96
N THR A 197 -3.00 -17.26 3.17
CA THR A 197 -3.16 -17.76 1.78
C THR A 197 -2.86 -16.75 0.69
N GLU A 198 -2.99 -15.47 1.00
CA GLU A 198 -2.79 -14.40 0.03
C GLU A 198 -2.16 -13.19 0.73
N GLU A 199 -1.55 -12.34 -0.09
CA GLU A 199 -1.07 -11.02 0.33
C GLU A 199 -2.20 -10.24 1.01
N HIS A 200 -1.95 -9.72 2.20
CA HIS A 200 -2.95 -8.93 2.92
C HIS A 200 -2.36 -7.68 3.58
N LEU A 201 -3.20 -6.65 3.59
CA LEU A 201 -2.97 -5.40 4.29
C LEU A 201 -4.09 -5.26 5.33
N CYS A 202 -3.70 -4.98 6.58
CA CYS A 202 -4.61 -4.87 7.69
C CYS A 202 -4.47 -3.51 8.36
N LEU A 203 -5.61 -2.89 8.66
CA LEU A 203 -5.69 -1.77 9.59
C LEU A 203 -6.27 -2.26 10.92
N GLY A 204 -5.74 -1.76 12.03
CA GLY A 204 -6.31 -2.08 13.33
C GLY A 204 -6.03 -1.06 14.43
N LEU A 205 -6.67 -1.32 15.56
CA LEU A 205 -6.53 -0.65 16.85
C LEU A 205 -6.15 -1.70 17.89
N HIS A 206 -5.05 -1.47 18.59
CA HIS A 206 -4.70 -2.20 19.80
C HIS A 206 -5.30 -1.46 20.99
N ASP A 207 -6.26 -2.10 21.67
CA ASP A 207 -6.82 -1.63 22.94
C ASP A 207 -5.90 -2.08 24.07
N GLN A 208 -5.15 -1.13 24.62
CA GLN A 208 -4.15 -1.42 25.64
C GLN A 208 -4.78 -1.81 26.98
N SER A 209 -6.00 -1.33 27.25
CA SER A 209 -6.68 -1.55 28.53
C SER A 209 -7.17 -2.99 28.66
N GLU A 210 -7.64 -3.56 27.55
CA GLU A 210 -8.17 -4.91 27.47
C GLU A 210 -7.21 -5.93 26.83
N ASP A 211 -6.09 -5.48 26.27
CA ASP A 211 -5.01 -6.30 25.68
C ASP A 211 -5.49 -7.16 24.50
N TYR A 212 -6.22 -6.54 23.56
CA TYR A 212 -6.61 -7.20 22.32
C TYR A 212 -6.63 -6.24 21.11
N ASP A 213 -6.60 -6.88 19.94
CA ASP A 213 -6.56 -6.22 18.64
C ASP A 213 -7.95 -6.23 17.97
N MET A 214 -8.36 -5.07 17.44
CA MET A 214 -9.51 -4.92 16.55
C MET A 214 -9.01 -4.50 15.18
N GLN A 215 -9.29 -5.31 14.16
CA GLN A 215 -8.68 -5.12 12.85
C GLN A 215 -9.62 -5.51 11.72
N ALA A 216 -9.31 -5.08 10.50
CA ALA A 216 -9.96 -5.52 9.29
C ALA A 216 -8.95 -5.55 8.13
N PHE A 217 -9.21 -6.43 7.16
CA PHE A 217 -8.51 -6.39 5.87
C PHE A 217 -8.93 -5.15 5.09
N ILE A 218 -7.96 -4.55 4.41
CA ILE A 218 -8.15 -3.44 3.50
C ILE A 218 -7.37 -3.69 2.22
N GLN A 219 -7.77 -2.99 1.16
CA GLN A 219 -7.04 -2.95 -0.10
C GLN A 219 -6.70 -1.50 -0.44
N ILE A 220 -5.46 -1.24 -0.83
CA ILE A 220 -5.04 0.11 -1.25
C ILE A 220 -4.51 0.10 -2.67
N THR A 221 -4.92 1.08 -3.47
CA THR A 221 -4.32 1.35 -4.78
C THR A 221 -3.50 2.63 -4.70
N ILE A 222 -2.23 2.56 -5.13
CA ILE A 222 -1.34 3.71 -5.08
C ILE A 222 -1.54 4.55 -6.34
N SER A 223 -2.24 5.69 -6.22
CA SER A 223 -2.46 6.55 -7.38
C SER A 223 -1.16 7.10 -7.91
N SER A 224 -0.99 7.02 -9.23
CA SER A 224 0.08 7.72 -9.93
C SER A 224 -0.09 9.24 -9.83
N PRO A 225 1.00 10.02 -9.94
CA PRO A 225 0.88 11.45 -10.12
C PRO A 225 -0.04 11.72 -11.30
N GLU A 226 -1.15 12.44 -11.07
CA GLU A 226 -1.97 12.82 -12.19
C GLU A 226 -1.12 13.68 -13.13
N ALA A 227 -1.09 13.37 -14.42
CA ALA A 227 -0.48 14.21 -15.45
C ALA A 227 -1.22 15.56 -15.63
N ARG A 228 -1.95 16.02 -14.60
CA ARG A 228 -2.49 17.37 -14.55
C ARG A 228 -1.32 18.32 -14.62
N ASN A 229 -1.45 19.31 -15.51
CA ASN A 229 -0.53 20.43 -15.64
C ASN A 229 -0.17 20.96 -14.24
N ILE A 230 0.99 20.54 -13.74
CA ILE A 230 1.57 21.03 -12.51
C ILE A 230 1.93 22.48 -12.81
N ILE A 231 0.99 23.40 -12.58
CA ILE A 231 1.33 24.80 -12.38
C ILE A 231 1.80 24.83 -10.93
N PRO A 232 3.12 24.88 -10.68
CA PRO A 232 3.60 24.86 -9.31
C PRO A 232 3.18 26.16 -8.67
N VAL A 233 2.42 26.05 -7.59
CA VAL A 233 2.22 27.19 -6.69
C VAL A 233 3.48 27.31 -5.84
N GLY A 234 4.41 28.17 -6.29
CA GLY A 234 5.47 28.71 -5.43
C GLY A 234 6.89 28.14 -5.56
N GLY A 235 7.18 27.28 -6.55
CA GLY A 235 8.54 26.77 -6.80
C GLY A 235 8.92 26.84 -8.27
N THR A 236 10.18 27.20 -8.58
CA THR A 236 10.76 27.01 -9.90
C THR A 236 10.82 25.51 -10.20
N VAL A 237 10.11 25.07 -11.24
CA VAL A 237 10.26 23.72 -11.80
C VAL A 237 11.70 23.61 -12.30
N GLU A 238 12.50 22.75 -11.68
CA GLU A 238 13.59 22.14 -12.44
C GLU A 238 12.92 21.18 -13.42
N ASP A 239 13.00 21.49 -14.71
CA ASP A 239 12.54 20.61 -15.77
C ASP A 239 13.20 19.25 -15.56
N ILE A 240 12.44 18.27 -15.05
CA ILE A 240 12.88 16.87 -15.12
C ILE A 240 12.84 16.55 -16.60
N PRO A 241 13.99 16.30 -17.25
CA PRO A 241 13.99 16.04 -18.67
C PRO A 241 13.13 14.80 -18.93
N GLU A 242 12.12 14.92 -19.80
CA GLU A 242 11.20 13.83 -20.22
C GLU A 242 11.90 12.49 -20.49
N MET A 243 13.19 12.56 -20.80
CA MET A 243 14.08 11.43 -20.99
C MET A 243 14.23 10.49 -19.77
N GLU A 244 14.07 10.95 -18.53
CA GLU A 244 14.15 10.11 -17.33
C GLU A 244 12.95 9.15 -17.21
N ILE A 245 11.73 9.62 -17.55
CA ILE A 245 10.50 8.83 -17.50
C ILE A 245 10.45 7.78 -18.64
N ILE A 246 11.03 8.09 -19.79
CA ILE A 246 10.99 7.22 -20.98
C ILE A 246 11.97 6.04 -20.87
N LYS A 247 13.07 6.17 -20.11
CA LYS A 247 14.12 5.12 -19.96
C LYS A 247 13.58 3.76 -19.51
N PRO A 248 12.82 3.62 -18.40
CA PRO A 248 12.33 2.31 -17.97
C PRO A 248 11.36 1.68 -18.97
N ILE A 249 10.56 2.49 -19.68
CA ILE A 249 9.64 2.01 -20.72
C ILE A 249 10.42 1.49 -21.93
N LEU A 250 11.40 2.25 -22.42
CA LEU A 250 12.27 1.83 -23.52
C LEU A 250 13.08 0.56 -23.16
N LEU A 251 13.54 0.44 -21.93
CA LEU A 251 14.28 -0.72 -21.46
C LEU A 251 13.39 -1.98 -21.48
N ARG A 252 12.14 -1.89 -21.01
CA ARG A 252 11.19 -3.01 -21.06
C ARG A 252 10.88 -3.43 -22.49
N VAL A 253 10.64 -2.47 -23.40
CA VAL A 253 10.42 -2.75 -24.83
C VAL A 253 11.64 -3.41 -25.48
N LEU A 254 12.86 -2.96 -25.15
CA LEU A 254 14.10 -3.54 -25.67
C LEU A 254 14.30 -4.98 -25.17
N VAL A 255 14.05 -5.25 -23.88
CA VAL A 255 14.18 -6.59 -23.31
C VAL A 255 13.16 -7.55 -23.95
N CYS A 256 11.89 -7.15 -24.05
CA CYS A 256 10.86 -7.98 -24.68
C CYS A 256 11.17 -8.28 -26.15
N SER A 257 11.59 -7.27 -26.92
CA SER A 257 11.95 -7.48 -28.33
C SER A 257 13.18 -8.38 -28.51
N THR A 258 14.18 -8.28 -27.62
CA THR A 258 15.37 -9.15 -27.65
C THR A 258 15.02 -10.62 -27.34
N ILE A 259 14.16 -10.86 -26.36
CA ILE A 259 13.67 -12.21 -26.02
C ILE A 259 12.92 -12.84 -27.21
N ILE A 260 12.05 -12.06 -27.87
CA ILE A 260 11.32 -12.53 -29.07
C ILE A 260 12.29 -12.90 -30.20
N VAL A 261 13.30 -12.07 -30.46
CA VAL A 261 14.32 -12.34 -31.49
C VAL A 261 15.10 -13.62 -31.15
N LEU A 262 15.56 -13.78 -29.91
CA LEU A 262 16.27 -14.99 -29.48
C LEU A 262 15.40 -16.25 -29.60
N ALA A 263 14.14 -16.20 -29.18
CA ALA A 263 13.21 -17.31 -29.29
C ALA A 263 12.97 -17.72 -30.74
N THR A 264 12.82 -16.75 -31.66
CA THR A 264 12.65 -17.03 -33.09
C THR A 264 13.92 -17.60 -33.75
N MET A 265 15.12 -17.19 -33.32
CA MET A 265 16.37 -17.79 -33.80
C MET A 265 16.54 -19.23 -33.31
N LEU A 266 16.26 -19.49 -32.03
CA LEU A 266 16.35 -20.84 -31.44
C LEU A 266 15.40 -21.82 -32.13
N ALA A 267 14.15 -21.38 -32.40
CA ALA A 267 13.15 -22.18 -33.10
C ALA A 267 13.53 -22.53 -34.55
N ARG A 268 14.37 -21.69 -35.20
CA ARG A 268 14.92 -21.99 -36.53
C ARG A 268 16.08 -22.97 -36.49
N TYR A 269 16.82 -23.03 -35.39
CA TYR A 269 17.99 -23.90 -35.24
C TYR A 269 17.63 -25.35 -34.87
N ILE A 270 16.47 -25.55 -34.25
CA ILE A 270 15.97 -26.87 -33.81
C ILE A 270 15.25 -27.63 -34.95
N LYS A 271 15.07 -27.02 -36.13
CA LYS A 271 14.51 -27.66 -37.32
C LYS A 271 15.59 -27.99 -38.34
#